data_AF-A0A354BQV3-F1
#
_entry.id   AF-A0A354BQV3-F1
#
_cell.length_a   1.000
_cell.length_b   1.000
_cell.length_c   1.000
_cell.angle_alpha   90.00
_cell.angle_beta   90.00
_cell.angle_gamma   90.00
#
_symmetry.space_group_name_H-M   'P 1'
#
loop_
_entity.id
_entity.type
_entity.pdbx_description
1 polymer ?
#
loop_
_entity_poly.entity_id
_entity_poly.type
_entity_poly.pdbx_seq_one_letter_code
_entity_poly.pdbx_strand_id
1 'polypeptide(L)'
;MCSPAVSPHKTTKQQGFTLVEVLVAVTLLGTIAAMVFASLLTTTQTVEAGREHTAREQTVRKILRLMAEEISLSKRSSTYPWVGMNGTQDGQPADTLAILAMSQELLTVTTTAKESDTVRVVYTRERDRLIRFVRSNLYTLTDTNESLDQMELADRVHAFNIRYYDEQNRVWLDEWLSVSKLPKALLL
;
A
#
# COMPACT_ATOMS: atom_id res chain seq x y z
N MET A 1 9.97 -98.33 28.33
CA MET A 1 8.80 -97.95 27.52
C MET A 1 8.19 -96.68 28.10
N CYS A 2 8.40 -95.52 27.47
CA CYS A 2 7.64 -94.28 27.72
C CYS A 2 7.57 -93.52 26.39
N SER A 3 6.35 -93.37 25.86
CA SER A 3 6.01 -92.58 24.66
C SER A 3 6.00 -91.07 24.93
N PRO A 4 6.10 -90.23 23.89
CA PRO A 4 6.27 -88.78 24.02
C PRO A 4 4.94 -88.04 24.18
N ALA A 5 4.93 -86.96 24.97
CA ALA A 5 3.85 -85.97 24.97
C ALA A 5 4.17 -84.90 23.92
N VAL A 6 3.38 -84.87 22.83
CA VAL A 6 3.46 -83.84 21.79
C VAL A 6 2.71 -82.60 22.26
N SER A 7 3.40 -81.47 22.33
CA SER A 7 2.81 -80.16 22.63
C SER A 7 1.98 -79.66 21.43
N PRO A 8 0.73 -79.18 21.63
CA PRO A 8 -0.06 -78.65 20.53
C PRO A 8 0.51 -77.31 20.08
N HIS A 9 0.98 -77.26 18.83
CA HIS A 9 1.25 -76.00 18.14
C HIS A 9 -0.08 -75.26 17.97
N LYS A 10 -0.25 -74.13 18.67
CA LYS A 10 -1.35 -73.19 18.38
C LYS A 10 -1.08 -72.61 17.00
N THR A 11 -1.74 -73.16 15.99
CA THR A 11 -1.84 -72.56 14.67
C THR A 11 -2.69 -71.29 14.81
N THR A 12 -2.03 -70.15 14.92
CA THR A 12 -2.69 -68.85 14.74
C THR A 12 -3.25 -68.80 13.33
N LYS A 13 -4.56 -68.97 13.17
CA LYS A 13 -5.27 -68.71 11.91
C LYS A 13 -5.02 -67.24 11.56
N GLN A 14 -4.16 -67.00 10.58
CA GLN A 14 -4.06 -65.68 9.94
C GLN A 14 -5.33 -65.49 9.12
N GLN A 15 -6.25 -64.68 9.63
CA GLN A 15 -7.39 -64.20 8.86
C GLN A 15 -6.87 -63.17 7.85
N GLY A 16 -7.06 -63.44 6.56
CA GLY A 16 -6.79 -62.47 5.51
C GLY A 16 -7.81 -61.33 5.55
N PHE A 17 -7.40 -60.14 5.11
CA PHE A 17 -8.27 -58.98 5.00
C PHE A 17 -9.46 -59.28 4.08
N THR A 18 -10.65 -58.85 4.50
CA THR A 18 -11.83 -58.94 3.64
C THR A 18 -11.80 -57.84 2.59
N LEU A 19 -12.38 -58.08 1.41
CA LEU A 19 -12.49 -57.08 0.36
C LEU A 19 -13.23 -55.81 0.83
N VAL A 20 -14.21 -55.99 1.71
CA VAL A 20 -14.98 -54.90 2.32
C VAL A 20 -14.10 -54.05 3.24
N GLU A 21 -13.22 -54.66 4.02
CA GLU A 21 -12.32 -53.94 4.94
C GLU A 21 -11.30 -53.09 4.19
N VAL A 22 -10.75 -53.61 3.09
CA VAL A 22 -9.86 -52.84 2.21
C VAL A 22 -10.60 -51.67 1.57
N LEU A 23 -11.84 -51.89 1.12
CA LEU A 23 -12.65 -50.84 0.50
C LEU A 23 -13.01 -49.74 1.52
N VAL A 24 -13.39 -50.11 2.74
CA VAL A 24 -13.63 -49.16 3.84
C VAL A 24 -12.35 -48.41 4.19
N ALA A 25 -11.20 -49.07 4.31
CA ALA A 25 -9.94 -48.41 4.62
C ALA A 25 -9.52 -47.39 3.55
N VAL A 26 -9.65 -47.74 2.27
CA VAL A 26 -9.33 -46.84 1.15
C VAL A 26 -10.30 -45.66 1.09
N THR A 27 -11.59 -45.88 1.32
CA THR A 27 -12.57 -44.78 1.38
C THR A 27 -12.27 -43.83 2.55
N LEU A 28 -12.00 -44.36 3.75
CA LEU A 28 -11.65 -43.56 4.91
C LEU A 28 -10.38 -42.73 4.65
N LEU A 29 -9.33 -43.37 4.13
CA LEU A 29 -8.08 -42.69 3.79
C LEU A 29 -8.30 -41.59 2.75
N GLY A 30 -9.09 -41.87 1.71
CA GLY A 30 -9.48 -40.89 0.70
C GLY A 30 -10.21 -39.68 1.30
N THR A 31 -11.15 -39.90 2.21
CA THR A 31 -11.87 -38.81 2.89
C THR A 31 -10.95 -37.95 3.76
N ILE A 32 -10.04 -38.58 4.51
CA ILE A 32 -9.07 -37.87 5.35
C ILE A 32 -8.13 -37.03 4.48
N ALA A 33 -7.59 -37.61 3.42
CA ALA A 33 -6.73 -36.89 2.48
C ALA A 33 -7.45 -35.68 1.84
N ALA A 34 -8.72 -35.86 1.43
CA ALA A 34 -9.53 -34.78 0.88
C ALA A 34 -9.76 -33.65 1.89
N MET A 35 -10.08 -33.96 3.15
CA MET A 35 -10.27 -32.96 4.20
C MET A 35 -8.99 -32.16 4.49
N VAL A 36 -7.84 -32.85 4.58
CA VAL A 36 -6.53 -32.19 4.81
C VAL A 36 -6.20 -31.26 3.65
N PHE A 37 -6.37 -31.73 2.40
CA PHE A 37 -6.10 -30.92 1.22
C PHE A 37 -7.02 -29.70 1.13
N ALA A 38 -8.32 -29.86 1.41
CA ALA A 38 -9.27 -28.75 1.47
C ALA A 38 -8.90 -27.73 2.57
N SER A 39 -8.48 -28.20 3.75
CA SER A 39 -8.02 -27.33 4.84
C SER A 39 -6.77 -26.53 4.46
N LEU A 40 -5.82 -27.13 3.74
CA LEU A 40 -4.62 -26.44 3.27
C LEU A 40 -4.96 -25.36 2.25
N LEU A 41 -5.80 -25.68 1.25
CA LEU A 41 -6.23 -24.72 0.23
C LEU A 41 -6.99 -23.53 0.82
N THR A 42 -7.89 -23.77 1.77
CA THR A 42 -8.66 -22.70 2.42
C THR A 42 -7.76 -21.82 3.28
N THR A 43 -6.78 -22.39 3.96
CA THR A 43 -5.80 -21.63 4.76
C THR A 43 -4.96 -20.72 3.87
N THR A 44 -4.42 -21.24 2.76
CA THR A 44 -3.59 -20.43 1.85
C THR A 44 -4.38 -19.30 1.21
N GLN A 45 -5.61 -19.55 0.77
CA GLN A 45 -6.50 -18.52 0.20
C GLN A 45 -6.83 -17.42 1.23
N THR A 46 -7.13 -17.81 2.47
CA THR A 46 -7.46 -16.85 3.54
C THR A 46 -6.26 -15.98 3.91
N VAL A 47 -5.07 -16.58 4.00
CA VAL A 47 -3.83 -15.84 4.27
C VAL A 47 -3.54 -14.85 3.15
N GLU A 48 -3.72 -15.24 1.89
CA GLU A 48 -3.43 -14.37 0.75
C GLU A 48 -4.41 -13.18 0.67
N ALA A 49 -5.71 -13.43 0.87
CA ALA A 49 -6.70 -12.35 0.97
C ALA A 49 -6.36 -11.38 2.12
N GLY A 50 -5.97 -11.91 3.28
CA GLY A 50 -5.54 -11.09 4.43
C GLY A 50 -4.30 -10.24 4.15
N ARG A 51 -3.36 -10.76 3.35
CA ARG A 51 -2.16 -10.02 2.92
C ARG A 51 -2.49 -8.86 2.00
N GLU A 52 -3.38 -9.04 1.03
CA GLU A 52 -3.78 -7.98 0.11
C GLU A 52 -4.42 -6.79 0.86
N HIS A 53 -5.33 -7.08 1.79
CA HIS A 53 -5.93 -6.06 2.65
C HIS A 53 -4.88 -5.31 3.48
N THR A 54 -3.96 -6.03 4.11
CA THR A 54 -2.90 -5.43 4.93
C THR A 54 -1.96 -4.56 4.08
N ALA A 55 -1.59 -5.05 2.89
CA ALA A 55 -0.73 -4.32 1.96
C ALA A 55 -1.39 -2.99 1.53
N ARG A 56 -2.69 -3.01 1.23
CA ARG A 56 -3.45 -1.81 0.86
C ARG A 56 -3.47 -0.77 1.99
N GLU A 57 -3.77 -1.18 3.22
CA GLU A 57 -3.76 -0.27 4.38
C GLU A 57 -2.38 0.33 4.65
N GLN A 58 -1.32 -0.49 4.53
CA GLN A 58 0.05 -0.03 4.67
C GLN A 58 0.43 0.99 3.60
N THR A 59 0.01 0.76 2.35
CA THR A 59 0.22 1.70 1.24
C THR A 59 -0.45 3.04 1.53
N VAL A 60 -1.73 3.06 1.92
CA VAL A 60 -2.44 4.30 2.28
C VAL A 60 -1.72 5.05 3.41
N ARG A 61 -1.30 4.33 4.47
CA ARG A 61 -0.59 4.95 5.59
C ARG A 61 0.76 5.56 5.18
N LYS A 62 1.51 4.89 4.30
CA LYS A 62 2.79 5.39 3.77
C LYS A 62 2.58 6.67 2.96
N ILE A 63 1.56 6.70 2.08
CA ILE A 63 1.24 7.86 1.26
C ILE A 63 0.85 9.06 2.13
N LEU A 64 -0.08 8.88 3.07
CA LEU A 64 -0.49 9.96 3.95
C LEU A 64 0.67 10.50 4.80
N ARG A 65 1.56 9.62 5.24
CA ARG A 65 2.77 10.03 5.97
C ARG A 65 3.72 10.82 5.09
N LEU A 66 3.98 10.37 3.86
CA LEU A 66 4.80 11.08 2.88
C LEU A 66 4.24 12.48 2.63
N MET A 67 2.94 12.59 2.33
CA MET A 67 2.27 13.86 2.12
C MET A 67 2.37 14.77 3.35
N ALA A 68 2.05 14.25 4.53
CA ALA A 68 2.10 15.03 5.77
C ALA A 68 3.51 15.55 6.06
N GLU A 69 4.54 14.74 5.82
CA GLU A 69 5.94 15.12 5.99
C GLU A 69 6.34 16.24 5.03
N GLU A 70 6.03 16.09 3.73
CA GLU A 70 6.35 17.11 2.73
C GLU A 70 5.58 18.42 2.94
N ILE A 71 4.31 18.33 3.32
CA ILE A 71 3.48 19.50 3.67
C ILE A 71 4.07 20.21 4.90
N SER A 72 4.46 19.46 5.92
CA SER A 72 5.01 20.03 7.17
C SER A 72 6.37 20.68 6.98
N LEU A 73 7.20 20.14 6.08
CA LEU A 73 8.51 20.68 5.74
C LEU A 73 8.47 21.67 4.57
N SER A 74 7.28 21.95 4.04
CA SER A 74 7.13 22.82 2.89
C SER A 74 7.55 24.24 3.22
N LYS A 75 8.19 24.89 2.25
CA LYS A 75 8.68 26.27 2.39
C LYS A 75 7.85 27.21 1.53
N ARG A 76 7.71 28.44 2.04
CA ARG A 76 7.18 29.55 1.25
C ARG A 76 8.25 29.99 0.25
N SER A 77 7.86 30.18 -1.01
CA SER A 77 8.67 30.79 -2.05
C SER A 77 7.81 31.73 -2.88
N SER A 78 8.39 32.85 -3.33
CA SER A 78 7.69 33.78 -4.22
C SER A 78 7.63 33.26 -5.66
N THR A 79 8.66 32.53 -6.10
CA THR A 79 8.75 31.96 -7.45
C THR A 79 7.91 30.68 -7.57
N TYR A 80 7.88 29.88 -6.50
CA TYR A 80 7.13 28.63 -6.43
C TYR A 80 6.15 28.69 -5.26
N PRO A 81 5.02 29.40 -5.41
CA PRO A 81 4.09 29.59 -4.33
C PRO A 81 3.46 28.26 -3.89
N TRP A 82 3.09 28.24 -2.61
CA TRP A 82 2.27 27.18 -2.06
C TRP A 82 0.84 27.38 -2.57
N VAL A 83 0.34 26.42 -3.34
CA VAL A 83 -0.93 26.56 -4.05
C VAL A 83 -1.78 25.32 -3.83
N GLY A 84 -3.02 25.55 -3.42
CA GLY A 84 -4.09 24.56 -3.38
C GLY A 84 -5.20 24.98 -4.33
N MET A 85 -5.49 24.16 -5.34
CA MET A 85 -6.55 24.41 -6.31
C MET A 85 -7.64 23.37 -6.12
N ASN A 86 -8.86 23.84 -5.88
CA ASN A 86 -10.04 23.01 -5.93
C ASN A 86 -10.23 22.49 -7.37
N GLY A 87 -10.53 21.21 -7.51
CA GLY A 87 -10.70 20.58 -8.81
C GLY A 87 -11.80 19.53 -8.81
N THR A 88 -12.41 19.31 -9.97
CA THR A 88 -13.36 18.22 -10.16
C THR A 88 -13.02 17.45 -11.42
N GLN A 89 -13.00 16.13 -11.31
CA GLN A 89 -12.85 15.23 -12.45
C GLN A 89 -13.88 14.10 -12.32
N ASP A 90 -14.62 13.85 -13.41
CA ASP A 90 -15.68 12.83 -13.48
C ASP A 90 -16.74 13.00 -12.37
N GLY A 91 -17.04 14.25 -12.01
CA GLY A 91 -18.01 14.60 -10.95
C GLY A 91 -17.51 14.38 -9.53
N GLN A 92 -16.25 13.98 -9.35
CA GLN A 92 -15.61 13.76 -8.05
C GLN A 92 -14.50 14.80 -7.79
N PRO A 93 -14.22 15.16 -6.53
CA PRO A 93 -13.09 16.02 -6.19
C PRO A 93 -11.76 15.48 -6.73
N ALA A 94 -10.98 16.36 -7.32
CA ALA A 94 -9.69 16.10 -7.94
C ALA A 94 -8.78 17.32 -7.74
N ASP A 95 -8.60 17.69 -6.48
CA ASP A 95 -7.83 18.87 -6.10
C ASP A 95 -6.37 18.74 -6.53
N THR A 96 -5.71 19.89 -6.65
CA THR A 96 -4.28 19.94 -6.96
C THR A 96 -3.55 20.72 -5.87
N LEU A 97 -2.57 20.07 -5.24
CA LEU A 97 -1.72 20.68 -4.23
C LEU A 97 -0.30 20.78 -4.77
N ALA A 98 0.22 22.00 -4.85
CA ALA A 98 1.54 22.27 -5.37
C ALA A 98 2.37 23.00 -4.31
N ILE A 99 3.43 22.35 -3.82
CA ILE A 99 4.25 22.80 -2.68
C ILE A 99 5.74 22.74 -3.00
N LEU A 100 6.55 23.53 -2.30
CA LEU A 100 7.99 23.42 -2.35
C LEU A 100 8.45 22.60 -1.14
N ALA A 101 8.86 21.35 -1.35
CA ALA A 101 9.27 20.41 -0.30
C ALA A 101 10.79 20.24 -0.26
N MET A 102 11.33 19.66 0.82
CA MET A 102 12.72 19.19 0.83
C MET A 102 12.82 17.90 0.00
N SER A 103 13.89 17.74 -0.78
CA SER A 103 14.20 16.47 -1.45
C SER A 103 14.43 15.37 -0.41
N GLN A 104 13.81 14.21 -0.60
CA GLN A 104 14.08 13.03 0.24
C GLN A 104 15.32 12.25 -0.24
N GLU A 105 15.68 12.31 -1.53
CA GLU A 105 16.76 11.48 -2.11
C GLU A 105 18.16 11.88 -1.60
N LEU A 106 18.37 13.13 -1.25
CA LEU A 106 19.63 13.61 -0.67
C LEU A 106 19.71 13.50 0.85
N LEU A 107 18.62 13.15 1.55
CA LEU A 107 18.72 12.81 2.99
C LEU A 107 19.55 11.53 3.22
N THR A 108 19.64 10.66 2.21
CA THR A 108 20.45 9.45 2.22
C THR A 108 21.90 9.64 1.75
N VAL A 109 22.23 10.78 1.13
CA VAL A 109 23.55 11.04 0.53
C VAL A 109 24.21 12.20 1.27
N THR A 110 25.21 11.90 2.11
CA THR A 110 26.08 12.87 2.77
C THR A 110 26.89 13.67 1.74
N THR A 111 26.30 14.70 1.12
CA THR A 111 27.02 15.67 0.29
C THR A 111 26.93 17.05 0.90
N THR A 112 28.11 17.62 1.14
CA THR A 112 28.38 18.93 1.74
C THR A 112 28.10 20.08 0.77
N ALA A 113 26.88 20.21 0.26
CA ALA A 113 26.47 21.35 -0.57
C ALA A 113 25.44 22.21 0.18
N LYS A 114 25.82 23.45 0.47
CA LYS A 114 25.13 24.41 1.34
C LYS A 114 24.10 25.25 0.56
N GLU A 115 23.38 24.66 -0.38
CA GLU A 115 22.36 25.35 -1.17
C GLU A 115 21.09 24.49 -1.23
N SER A 116 19.96 25.11 -0.88
CA SER A 116 18.68 24.49 -0.55
C SER A 116 18.22 23.46 -1.58
N ASP A 117 18.30 22.16 -1.24
CA ASP A 117 17.76 21.06 -2.05
C ASP A 117 16.24 20.94 -1.90
N THR A 118 15.57 21.97 -2.41
CA THR A 118 14.11 22.04 -2.50
C THR A 118 13.64 21.52 -3.84
N VAL A 119 12.61 20.69 -3.82
CA VAL A 119 11.93 20.21 -5.02
C VAL A 119 10.50 20.74 -5.07
N ARG A 120 10.00 21.00 -6.27
CA ARG A 120 8.60 21.32 -6.48
C ARG A 120 7.82 20.02 -6.56
N VAL A 121 6.90 19.81 -5.63
CA VAL A 121 6.01 18.64 -5.61
C VAL A 121 4.60 19.08 -5.97
N VAL A 122 3.95 18.30 -6.84
CA VAL A 122 2.54 18.48 -7.18
C VAL A 122 1.80 17.17 -6.96
N TYR A 123 0.75 17.22 -6.13
CA TYR A 123 -0.20 16.14 -5.93
C TYR A 123 -1.47 16.44 -6.68
N THR A 124 -1.98 15.47 -7.42
CA THR A 124 -3.27 15.58 -8.10
C THR A 124 -3.88 14.21 -8.32
N ARG A 125 -5.21 14.16 -8.45
CA ARG A 125 -5.92 12.96 -8.85
C ARG A 125 -6.15 12.98 -10.35
N GLU A 126 -5.65 11.97 -11.05
CA GLU A 126 -5.92 11.74 -12.47
C GLU A 126 -6.76 10.47 -12.62
N ARG A 127 -8.01 10.63 -13.06
CA ARG A 127 -8.99 9.52 -13.14
C ARG A 127 -9.14 8.85 -11.77
N ASP A 128 -8.73 7.61 -11.63
CA ASP A 128 -8.79 6.84 -10.39
C ASP A 128 -7.43 6.73 -9.68
N ARG A 129 -6.46 7.59 -10.02
CA ARG A 129 -5.10 7.50 -9.47
C ARG A 129 -4.67 8.78 -8.78
N LEU A 130 -4.00 8.64 -7.64
CA LEU A 130 -3.28 9.74 -7.00
C LEU A 130 -1.86 9.77 -7.54
N ILE A 131 -1.51 10.87 -8.18
CA ILE A 131 -0.20 11.07 -8.81
C ILE A 131 0.57 12.13 -8.03
N ARG A 132 1.87 11.89 -7.86
CA ARG A 132 2.85 12.84 -7.35
C ARG A 132 3.86 13.16 -8.44
N PHE A 133 3.95 14.43 -8.83
CA PHE A 133 4.97 14.94 -9.75
C PHE A 133 6.07 15.64 -8.96
N VAL A 134 7.33 15.42 -9.35
CA VAL A 134 8.49 16.11 -8.78
C VAL A 134 9.27 16.82 -9.87
N ARG A 135 9.62 18.07 -9.59
CA ARG A 135 10.62 18.82 -10.35
C ARG A 135 11.76 19.23 -9.40
N SER A 136 12.95 18.68 -9.64
CA SER A 136 14.15 18.92 -8.83
C SER A 136 14.92 20.16 -9.27
N ASN A 137 14.91 20.50 -10.56
CA ASN A 137 15.59 21.68 -11.06
C ASN A 137 14.61 22.85 -11.19
N LEU A 138 14.85 23.88 -10.38
CA LEU A 138 13.97 25.04 -10.25
C LEU A 138 14.47 26.27 -11.00
N TYR A 139 15.61 26.18 -11.69
CA TYR A 139 16.31 27.31 -12.30
C TYR A 139 16.33 27.29 -13.84
N THR A 140 15.85 26.22 -14.47
CA THR A 140 15.79 26.14 -15.94
C THR A 140 14.64 26.99 -16.48
N LEU A 141 14.97 28.00 -17.29
CA LEU A 141 14.02 28.94 -17.92
C LEU A 141 13.45 28.43 -19.26
N THR A 142 13.80 27.21 -19.66
CA THR A 142 13.48 26.68 -20.98
C THR A 142 12.69 25.39 -20.84
N ASP A 143 11.53 25.36 -21.50
CA ASP A 143 10.56 24.25 -21.61
C ASP A 143 11.12 23.07 -22.42
N THR A 144 12.40 22.76 -22.24
CA THR A 144 13.13 21.76 -23.01
C THR A 144 13.12 20.44 -22.24
N ASN A 145 12.00 19.73 -22.33
CA ASN A 145 11.96 18.28 -22.08
C ASN A 145 12.59 17.83 -20.74
N GLU A 146 12.38 18.61 -19.67
CA GLU A 146 12.89 18.28 -18.35
C GLU A 146 11.98 17.19 -17.74
N SER A 147 12.57 16.05 -17.39
CA SER A 147 11.85 14.89 -16.88
C SER A 147 11.15 15.25 -15.57
N LEU A 148 9.85 15.52 -15.63
CA LEU A 148 8.99 15.48 -14.45
C LEU A 148 8.99 14.03 -13.97
N ASP A 149 9.54 13.79 -12.79
CA ASP A 149 9.44 12.47 -12.19
C ASP A 149 7.98 12.28 -11.74
N GLN A 150 7.32 11.30 -12.31
CA GLN A 150 5.92 10.99 -12.07
C GLN A 150 5.83 9.69 -11.30
N MET A 151 5.27 9.77 -10.09
CA MET A 151 5.03 8.62 -9.24
C MET A 151 3.54 8.42 -9.05
N GLU A 152 3.05 7.25 -9.46
CA GLU A 152 1.71 6.78 -9.07
C GLU A 152 1.76 6.35 -7.60
N LEU A 153 1.02 7.04 -6.73
CA LEU A 153 1.00 6.74 -5.30
C LEU A 153 -0.03 5.66 -4.97
N ALA A 154 -1.23 5.78 -5.53
CA ALA A 154 -2.32 4.85 -5.30
C ALA A 154 -3.22 4.75 -6.53
N ASP A 155 -3.80 3.56 -6.68
CA ASP A 155 -4.90 3.27 -7.59
C ASP A 155 -6.26 3.33 -6.88
N ARG A 156 -7.34 3.31 -7.66
CA ARG A 156 -8.73 3.28 -7.18
C ARG A 156 -9.06 4.39 -6.17
N VAL A 157 -8.51 5.58 -6.39
CA VAL A 157 -8.77 6.80 -5.62
C VAL A 157 -10.06 7.44 -6.12
N HIS A 158 -11.10 7.39 -5.29
CA HIS A 158 -12.43 7.89 -5.64
C HIS A 158 -12.49 9.41 -5.69
N ALA A 159 -11.86 10.09 -4.73
CA ALA A 159 -11.84 11.54 -4.63
C ALA A 159 -10.54 11.98 -3.94
N PHE A 160 -10.06 13.16 -4.31
CA PHE A 160 -8.96 13.84 -3.63
C PHE A 160 -9.39 15.29 -3.39
N ASN A 161 -9.56 15.64 -2.12
CA ASN A 161 -10.10 16.92 -1.67
C ASN A 161 -9.22 17.43 -0.53
N ILE A 162 -8.91 18.73 -0.52
CA ILE A 162 -8.09 19.34 0.51
C ILE A 162 -8.73 20.65 0.94
N ARG A 163 -8.91 20.84 2.25
CA ARG A 163 -9.34 22.12 2.82
C ARG A 163 -8.20 22.77 3.58
N TYR A 164 -8.19 24.10 3.55
CA TYR A 164 -7.12 24.93 4.06
C TYR A 164 -7.65 25.85 5.16
N TYR A 165 -7.06 25.79 6.36
CA TYR A 165 -7.47 26.64 7.46
C TYR A 165 -6.73 27.98 7.45
N ASP A 166 -7.47 29.07 7.26
CA ASP A 166 -6.97 30.43 7.38
C ASP A 166 -7.07 30.91 8.84
N GLU A 167 -5.94 31.08 9.51
CA GLU A 167 -5.92 31.56 10.90
C GLU A 167 -6.47 32.99 11.05
N GLN A 168 -6.23 33.85 10.06
CA GLN A 168 -6.61 35.26 10.14
C GLN A 168 -8.11 35.43 10.08
N ASN A 169 -8.75 34.72 9.15
CA ASN A 169 -10.20 34.77 8.93
C ASN A 169 -10.96 33.69 9.72
N ARG A 170 -10.24 32.76 10.37
CA ARG A 170 -10.78 31.62 11.13
C ARG A 170 -11.79 30.79 10.33
N VAL A 171 -11.46 30.52 9.07
CA VAL A 171 -12.35 29.83 8.12
C VAL A 171 -11.59 28.73 7.38
N TRP A 172 -12.31 27.67 7.02
CA TRP A 172 -11.83 26.64 6.10
C TRP A 172 -12.16 27.05 4.67
N LEU A 173 -11.14 27.05 3.81
CA LEU A 173 -11.23 27.37 2.40
C LEU A 173 -11.02 26.10 1.57
N ASP A 174 -11.66 26.02 0.41
CA ASP A 174 -11.50 24.90 -0.54
C ASP A 174 -10.35 25.16 -1.53
N GLU A 175 -9.79 26.36 -1.53
CA GLU A 175 -8.63 26.74 -2.33
C GLU A 175 -7.67 27.62 -1.51
N TRP A 176 -6.39 27.62 -1.91
CA TRP A 176 -5.36 28.44 -1.32
C TRP A 176 -4.44 29.00 -2.39
N LEU A 177 -4.64 30.27 -2.73
CA LEU A 177 -3.87 30.97 -3.77
C LEU A 177 -2.91 32.02 -3.20
N SER A 178 -2.70 32.03 -1.87
CA SER A 178 -1.90 33.07 -1.23
C SER A 178 -0.41 32.83 -1.39
N VAL A 179 0.28 33.81 -2.00
CA VAL A 179 1.74 33.85 -2.09
C VAL A 179 2.40 34.35 -0.80
N SER A 180 1.63 34.94 0.11
CA SER A 180 2.14 35.67 1.27
C SER A 180 2.06 34.91 2.59
N LYS A 181 1.21 33.89 2.67
CA LYS A 181 1.00 33.08 3.89
C LYS A 181 0.79 31.61 3.55
N LEU A 182 1.25 30.75 4.44
CA LEU A 182 0.92 29.33 4.44
C LEU A 182 -0.38 29.11 5.23
N PRO A 183 -1.18 28.09 4.88
CA PRO A 183 -2.31 27.71 5.71
C PRO A 183 -1.82 27.18 7.06
N LYS A 184 -2.59 27.40 8.12
CA LYS A 184 -2.21 26.95 9.47
C LYS A 184 -2.43 25.44 9.65
N ALA A 185 -3.46 24.91 8.99
CA ALA A 185 -3.78 23.49 9.01
C ALA A 185 -4.40 23.08 7.67
N LEU A 186 -4.27 21.80 7.36
CA LEU A 186 -4.92 21.17 6.21
C LEU A 186 -5.85 20.06 6.71
N LEU A 187 -6.91 19.82 5.95
CA LEU A 187 -7.78 18.67 6.09
C LEU A 187 -7.75 17.92 4.75
N LEU A 188 -7.30 16.67 4.79
CA LEU A 188 -7.16 15.73 3.67
C LEU A 188 -8.20 14.62 3.80
#